data_AF-A0A9P8PTX8-F1
#
_entry.id   AF-A0A9P8PTX8-F1
#
_cell.length_a   1.000
_cell.length_b   1.000
_cell.length_c   1.000
_cell.angle_alpha   90.00
_cell.angle_beta   90.00
_cell.angle_gamma   90.00
#
_symmetry.space_group_name_H-M   'P 1'
#
loop_
_entity.id
_entity.type
_entity.pdbx_description
1 polymer ?
#
loop_
_entity_poly.entity_id
_entity_poly.type
_entity_poly.pdbx_seq_one_letter_code
_entity_poly.pdbx_strand_id
1 'polypeptide(L)' 'MYSAIFNTFFKRNAAFVGTVFAGTFVFQAYFDAAVTKWYENRNKGKLWKDVKLQLQAGDDEDEDDE' A
#
# COMPACT_ATOMS: atom_id res chain seq x y z
N MET A 1 -10.90 23.97 -15.79
CA MET A 1 -10.24 22.67 -15.50
C MET A 1 -11.19 21.49 -15.65
N TYR A 2 -12.33 21.45 -14.94
CA TYR A 2 -13.32 20.36 -15.01
C TYR A 2 -13.83 20.07 -16.43
N SER A 3 -14.17 21.12 -17.20
CA SER A 3 -14.67 20.98 -18.57
C SER A 3 -13.63 20.44 -19.57
N ALA A 4 -12.35 20.71 -19.36
CA ALA A 4 -11.28 20.22 -20.25
C ALA A 4 -10.98 18.74 -20.01
N ILE A 5 -10.79 18.33 -18.75
CA ILE A 5 -10.58 16.92 -18.38
C ILE A 5 -11.77 16.06 -18.81
N PHE A 6 -12.99 16.55 -18.56
CA PHE A 6 -14.21 15.86 -18.97
C PHE A 6 -14.31 15.67 -20.49
N ASN A 7 -14.09 16.73 -21.26
CA ASN A 7 -14.15 16.65 -22.73
C ASN A 7 -13.05 15.76 -23.32
N THR A 8 -11.87 15.71 -22.71
CA THR A 8 -10.73 14.94 -23.21
C THR A 8 -10.83 13.45 -22.87
N PHE A 9 -11.18 13.10 -21.64
CA PHE A 9 -11.10 11.73 -21.16
C PHE A 9 -12.46 11.06 -20.96
N PHE A 10 -13.51 11.82 -20.64
CA PHE A 10 -14.78 11.26 -20.16
C PHE A 10 -15.94 11.39 -21.15
N LYS A 11 -15.86 12.27 -22.15
CA LYS A 11 -16.94 12.50 -23.14
C LYS A 11 -17.02 11.43 -24.23
N ARG A 12 -15.92 10.74 -24.55
CA ARG A 12 -15.88 9.67 -25.59
C ARG A 12 -15.78 8.31 -24.92
N ASN A 13 -16.76 7.42 -25.16
CA ASN A 13 -16.85 6.10 -24.52
C ASN A 13 -15.55 5.27 -24.58
N ALA A 14 -14.88 5.22 -25.73
CA ALA A 14 -13.62 4.46 -25.87
C ALA A 14 -12.47 5.08 -25.05
N ALA A 15 -12.35 6.41 -25.04
CA ALA A 15 -11.35 7.11 -24.24
C ALA A 15 -11.65 6.98 -22.74
N PHE A 16 -12.92 6.97 -22.36
CA PHE A 16 -13.38 6.77 -21.00
C PHE A 16 -12.93 5.42 -20.45
N VAL A 17 -13.25 4.32 -21.13
CA VAL A 17 -12.87 2.96 -20.69
C VAL A 17 -11.36 2.82 -20.61
N GLY A 18 -10.62 3.32 -21.61
CA GLY A 18 -9.16 3.30 -21.58
C GLY A 18 -8.56 4.09 -20.41
N THR A 19 -9.14 5.25 -20.10
CA THR A 19 -8.73 6.08 -18.96
C THR A 19 -9.02 5.39 -17.63
N VAL A 20 -10.18 4.75 -17.49
CA VAL A 20 -10.54 3.99 -16.29
C VAL A 20 -9.58 2.83 -16.08
N PHE A 21 -9.29 2.03 -17.12
CA PHE A 21 -8.35 0.90 -17.00
C PHE A 21 -6.92 1.35 -16.68
N ALA A 22 -6.41 2.38 -17.34
CA ALA A 22 -5.12 2.96 -17.00
C ALA A 22 -5.11 3.47 -15.55
N GLY A 23 -6.18 4.14 -15.13
CA GLY A 23 -6.40 4.58 -13.77
C GLY A 23 -6.38 3.44 -12.76
N THR A 24 -6.99 2.30 -13.07
CA THR A 24 -7.02 1.12 -12.18
C THR A 24 -5.62 0.59 -11.88
N PHE A 25 -4.75 0.44 -12.87
CA PHE A 25 -3.39 -0.07 -12.63
C PHE A 25 -2.56 0.85 -11.74
N VAL A 26 -2.66 2.16 -11.98
CA VAL A 26 -1.98 3.15 -11.14
C VAL A 26 -2.59 3.16 -9.74
N PHE A 27 -3.92 3.25 -9.64
CA PHE A 27 -4.63 3.29 -8.37
C PHE A 27 -4.34 2.06 -7.52
N GLN A 28 -4.39 0.85 -8.10
CA GLN A 28 -4.16 -0.39 -7.37
C GLN A 28 -2.80 -0.40 -6.67
N ALA A 29 -1.72 -0.09 -7.40
CA ALA A 29 -0.37 -0.11 -6.85
C ALA A 29 -0.20 0.91 -5.71
N TYR A 30 -0.70 2.13 -5.89
CA TYR A 30 -0.60 3.17 -4.87
C TYR A 30 -1.49 2.90 -3.66
N PHE A 31 -2.72 2.45 -3.89
CA PHE A 31 -3.69 2.21 -2.83
C PHE A 31 -3.27 1.03 -1.96
N ASP A 32 -2.80 -0.06 -2.56
CA ASP A 32 -2.29 -1.24 -1.83
C ASP A 32 -1.11 -0.86 -0.91
N ALA A 33 -0.12 -0.15 -1.44
CA ALA A 33 1.03 0.31 -0.66
C ALA A 33 0.62 1.27 0.46
N ALA A 34 -0.28 2.23 0.18
CA ALA A 34 -0.72 3.22 1.16
C ALA A 34 -1.52 2.58 2.30
N VAL A 35 -2.48 1.71 1.98
CA VAL A 35 -3.30 1.04 2.98
C VAL A 35 -2.48 0.05 3.78
N THR A 36 -1.58 -0.71 3.15
CA THR A 36 -0.66 -1.61 3.84
C THR A 36 0.21 -0.84 4.84
N LYS A 37 0.85 0.25 4.40
CA LYS A 37 1.67 1.08 5.29
C LYS A 37 0.87 1.67 6.46
N TRP A 38 -0.34 2.14 6.18
CA TRP A 38 -1.23 2.65 7.22
C TRP A 38 -1.60 1.55 8.23
N TYR A 39 -1.98 0.37 7.75
CA TYR A 39 -2.36 -0.77 8.56
C TYR A 39 -1.21 -1.24 9.44
N GLU A 40 -0.02 -1.39 8.87
CA GLU A 40 1.18 -1.81 9.60
C GLU A 40 1.55 -0.79 10.68
N ASN A 41 1.56 0.50 10.35
CA ASN A 41 1.86 1.55 11.32
C ASN A 41 0.83 1.59 12.46
N ARG A 42 -0.45 1.37 12.14
CA ARG A 42 -1.54 1.35 13.12
C ARG A 42 -1.48 0.16 14.08
N ASN A 43 -0.90 -0.96 13.63
CA ASN A 43 -0.80 -2.21 14.37
C ASN A 43 0.63 -2.54 14.79
N LYS A 44 1.54 -1.56 14.74
CA LYS A 44 2.96 -1.72 15.11
C LYS A 44 3.10 -2.37 16.49
N GLY A 45 3.99 -3.36 16.58
CA GLY A 45 4.24 -4.16 17.78
C GLY A 45 3.25 -5.30 17.98
N LYS A 46 2.22 -5.42 17.14
CA LYS A 46 1.26 -6.54 17.17
C LYS A 46 1.42 -7.48 15.97
N LEU A 47 2.09 -7.05 14.91
CA LEU A 47 2.30 -7.89 13.73
C LEU A 47 3.36 -8.94 14.04
N TRP A 48 3.20 -10.12 13.44
CA TRP A 48 4.20 -11.19 13.56
C TRP A 48 5.61 -10.72 13.19
N LYS A 49 5.76 -9.88 12.15
CA LYS A 49 7.06 -9.33 11.75
C LYS A 49 7.70 -8.44 12.83
N ASP A 50 6.91 -7.80 13.69
CA ASP A 50 7.41 -6.98 14.79
C ASP A 50 7.76 -7.85 16.00
N VAL A 51 6.91 -8.84 16.32
CA VAL A 51 7.09 -9.76 17.45
C VAL A 51 8.24 -10.74 17.22
N LYS A 52 8.36 -11.29 16.01
CA LYS A 52 9.45 -12.20 15.66
C LYS A 52 10.82 -11.55 15.86
N LEU A 53 10.95 -10.27 15.48
CA LEU A 53 12.21 -9.54 15.66
C LEU A 53 12.61 -9.44 17.13
N GLN A 54 11.63 -9.26 18.02
CA GLN A 54 11.87 -9.22 19.47
C GLN A 54 12.25 -10.59 20.03
N LEU A 55 11.60 -11.66 19.54
CA LEU A 55 11.89 -13.03 20.00
C LEU A 55 13.29 -13.49 19.60
N GLN A 56 13.73 -13.18 18.37
CA GLN A 56 15.09 -13.53 17.95
C GLN A 56 16.15 -12.73 18.70
N ALA A 57 15.89 -11.46 18.99
CA ALA A 57 16.81 -10.66 19.79
C ALA A 57 16.92 -11.17 21.24
N GLY A 58 15.84 -11.68 21.83
CA GLY A 58 15.89 -12.31 23.14
C GLY A 58 16.67 -13.62 23.16
N ASP A 59 16.55 -14.44 22.10
CA ASP A 59 17.32 -15.69 21.94
C ASP A 59 18.83 -15.40 21.84
N ASP A 60 19.22 -14.36 21.08
CA ASP A 60 20.63 -13.93 20.96
C ASP A 60 21.17 -13.31 22.28
N GLU A 61 20.35 -12.56 23.03
CA GLU A 61 20.74 -12.01 24.34
C GLU A 61 20.89 -13.11 25.42
N ASP A 62 20.02 -14.13 25.41
CA ASP A 62 20.08 -15.27 26.33
C ASP A 62 21.28 -16.21 26.03
N GLU A 63 21.76 -16.28 24.78
CA GLU A 63 22.98 -17.04 24.40
C GLU A 63 24.30 -16.35 24.81
N ASP A 64 24.35 -15.01 24.90
CA ASP A 64 25.54 -14.25 25.30
C ASP A 64 25.76 -14.19 26.84
N ASP A 65 24.70 -14.46 27.63
CA ASP A 65 24.70 -14.42 29.10
C ASP A 65 24.94 -15.81 29.77
N GLU A 66 25.06 -16.91 29.01
CA GLU A 66 25.50 -18.26 29.46
C GLU A 66 27.00 -18.54 29.23
#